data_AF-A0A9W6RBY1-F1
#
_entry.id   AF-A0A9W6RBY1-F1
#
_cell.length_a   1.000
_cell.length_b   1.000
_cell.length_c   1.000
_cell.angle_alpha   90.00
_cell.angle_beta   90.00
_cell.angle_gamma   90.00
#
_symmetry.space_group_name_H-M   'P 1'
#
loop_
_entity.id
_entity.type
_entity.pdbx_description
1 polymer ?
#
loop_
_entity_poly.entity_id
_entity_poly.type
_entity_poly.pdbx_seq_one_letter_code
_entity_poly.pdbx_strand_id
1 'polypeptide(L)'
;MPVRPASGDGSARVPGRCLRGHHLSVSGAGNGWSHFYDLPDVTCRVCAALGDPAATWCLIDPARQFVSPSAPERGLVLAVIPPVERGEPGRIELRLNGQAVGEVRLAACGPCRRAVITGVGVEVALRRLGYGRVLVAAALARAPQARYRWSTAVLPDTVEACAFWSAIGFPGTVGKPHFCSDMRLLQGDSGPETGIRRD
;
A
#
# COMPACT_ATOMS: atom_id res chain seq x y z
N MET A 1 12.31 -13.23 0.74
CA MET A 1 11.00 -13.75 0.30
C MET A 1 10.03 -12.58 0.06
N PRO A 2 9.25 -12.58 -1.03
CA PRO A 2 8.25 -11.54 -1.30
C PRO A 2 7.05 -11.56 -0.35
N VAL A 3 6.33 -10.45 -0.29
CA VAL A 3 5.08 -10.25 0.45
C VAL A 3 4.01 -9.70 -0.49
N ARG A 4 2.76 -10.13 -0.27
CA ARG A 4 1.58 -9.66 -0.98
C ARG A 4 0.44 -9.33 -0.01
N PRO A 5 -0.41 -8.35 -0.34
CA PRO A 5 -1.66 -8.18 0.39
C PRO A 5 -2.50 -9.46 0.24
N ALA A 6 -3.07 -9.94 1.34
CA ALA A 6 -4.14 -10.91 1.31
C ALA A 6 -5.36 -10.32 0.57
N SER A 7 -6.21 -11.18 0.00
CA SER A 7 -7.41 -10.73 -0.71
C SER A 7 -8.39 -10.05 0.27
N GLY A 8 -9.10 -9.02 -0.19
CA GLY A 8 -9.75 -7.99 0.64
C GLY A 8 -11.01 -8.36 1.43
N ASP A 9 -11.19 -9.62 1.84
CA ASP A 9 -12.24 -10.04 2.78
C ASP A 9 -11.74 -10.15 4.24
N GLY A 10 -10.51 -9.73 4.51
CA GLY A 10 -9.89 -9.77 5.85
C GLY A 10 -9.48 -11.18 6.29
N SER A 11 -9.68 -12.19 5.45
CA SER A 11 -9.15 -13.54 5.70
C SER A 11 -7.92 -13.77 4.82
N ALA A 12 -6.84 -14.30 5.41
CA ALA A 12 -5.64 -14.70 4.69
C ALA A 12 -5.91 -15.94 3.82
N ARG A 13 -6.78 -15.81 2.81
CA ARG A 13 -7.07 -16.87 1.86
C ARG A 13 -5.93 -17.00 0.86
N VAL A 14 -5.67 -18.25 0.50
CA VAL A 14 -4.79 -18.61 -0.61
C VAL A 14 -5.31 -17.88 -1.86
N PRO A 15 -4.46 -17.09 -2.56
CA PRO A 15 -4.89 -16.38 -3.75
C PRO A 15 -5.24 -17.35 -4.89
N GLY A 16 -6.03 -16.92 -5.87
CA GLY A 16 -6.37 -17.76 -7.02
C GLY A 16 -5.20 -17.99 -7.99
N ARG A 17 -4.19 -17.11 -7.97
CA ARG A 17 -3.01 -17.15 -8.84
C ARG A 17 -1.73 -16.92 -8.07
N CYS A 18 -0.63 -17.53 -8.54
CA CYS A 18 0.71 -17.27 -8.01
C CYS A 18 1.33 -15.98 -8.58
N LEU A 19 2.52 -15.61 -8.11
CA LEU A 19 3.25 -14.42 -8.56
C LEU A 19 3.64 -14.42 -10.04
N ARG A 20 3.72 -15.59 -10.67
CA ARG A 20 3.96 -15.77 -12.11
C ARG A 20 2.68 -15.90 -12.94
N GLY A 21 1.51 -15.90 -12.30
CA GLY A 21 0.21 -15.98 -12.98
C GLY A 21 -0.40 -17.38 -13.11
N HIS A 22 0.29 -18.44 -12.67
CA HIS A 22 -0.29 -19.80 -12.66
C HIS A 22 -1.54 -19.85 -11.78
N HIS A 23 -2.57 -20.56 -12.23
CA HIS A 23 -3.75 -20.83 -11.44
C HIS A 23 -3.44 -21.84 -10.34
N LEU A 24 -3.60 -21.44 -9.08
CA LEU A 24 -3.24 -22.28 -7.93
C LEU A 24 -4.16 -23.48 -7.74
N SER A 25 -5.39 -23.42 -8.26
CA SER A 25 -6.30 -24.58 -8.32
C SER A 25 -5.79 -25.70 -9.25
N VAL A 26 -4.94 -25.37 -10.23
CA VAL A 26 -4.36 -26.31 -11.19
C VAL A 26 -2.93 -26.67 -10.81
N SER A 27 -2.10 -25.66 -10.52
CA SER A 27 -0.69 -25.86 -10.19
C SER A 27 -0.47 -26.45 -8.79
N GLY A 28 -1.50 -26.47 -7.95
CA GLY A 28 -1.42 -26.76 -6.53
C GLY A 28 -0.78 -25.62 -5.72
N ALA A 29 -1.15 -25.55 -4.45
CA ALA A 29 -0.59 -24.66 -3.45
C ALA A 29 -0.11 -25.44 -2.23
N GLY A 30 1.04 -25.05 -1.67
CA GLY A 30 1.45 -25.38 -0.31
C GLY A 30 1.23 -24.16 0.59
N ASN A 31 0.92 -24.39 1.85
CA ASN A 31 0.76 -23.35 2.86
C ASN A 31 1.78 -23.57 3.97
N GLY A 32 2.32 -22.50 4.52
CA GLY A 32 3.28 -22.54 5.61
C GLY A 32 3.25 -21.28 6.46
N TRP A 33 4.32 -21.09 7.23
CA TRP A 33 4.49 -19.94 8.09
C TRP A 33 5.91 -19.42 8.02
N SER A 34 6.05 -18.13 7.75
CA SER A 34 7.33 -17.44 7.85
C SER A 34 7.53 -16.94 9.26
N HIS A 35 8.42 -17.57 10.03
CA HIS A 35 8.81 -17.05 11.35
C HIS A 35 9.55 -15.70 11.30
N PHE A 36 10.14 -15.37 10.15
CA PHE A 36 10.82 -14.09 9.92
C PHE A 36 9.83 -12.92 9.83
N TYR A 37 8.77 -13.09 9.04
CA TYR A 37 7.72 -12.07 8.92
C TYR A 37 6.58 -12.26 9.93
N ASP A 38 6.52 -13.40 10.62
CA ASP A 38 5.38 -13.82 11.42
C ASP A 38 4.05 -13.77 10.66
N LEU A 39 4.08 -14.32 9.44
CA LEU A 39 2.97 -14.31 8.49
C LEU A 39 2.78 -15.68 7.84
N PRO A 40 1.55 -16.03 7.44
CA PRO A 40 1.32 -17.18 6.59
C PRO A 40 2.02 -16.99 5.24
N ASP A 41 2.54 -18.07 4.69
CA ASP A 41 3.09 -18.11 3.34
C ASP A 41 2.36 -19.12 2.44
N VAL A 42 2.45 -18.87 1.15
CA VAL A 42 1.89 -19.70 0.08
C VAL A 42 3.00 -20.03 -0.90
N THR A 43 3.06 -21.29 -1.31
CA THR A 43 4.01 -21.80 -2.31
C THR A 43 3.27 -22.35 -3.52
N CYS A 44 3.61 -21.89 -4.72
CA CYS A 44 3.15 -22.50 -5.97
C CYS A 44 4.01 -23.75 -6.28
N ARG A 45 3.40 -24.94 -6.35
CA ARG A 45 4.17 -26.19 -6.51
C ARG A 45 4.90 -26.26 -7.86
N VAL A 46 4.29 -25.74 -8.94
CA VAL A 46 4.95 -25.66 -10.24
C VAL A 46 6.17 -24.74 -10.20
N CYS A 47 6.03 -23.52 -9.65
CA CYS A 47 7.17 -22.60 -9.53
C CYS A 47 8.29 -23.19 -8.65
N ALA A 48 7.93 -23.90 -7.57
CA ALA A 48 8.90 -24.56 -6.71
C ALA A 48 9.64 -25.69 -7.44
N ALA A 49 8.93 -26.52 -8.19
CA ALA A 49 9.53 -27.58 -9.01
C ALA A 49 10.45 -27.03 -10.11
N LEU A 50 10.16 -25.82 -10.62
CA LEU A 50 11.01 -25.11 -11.58
C LEU A 50 12.17 -24.32 -10.93
N GLY A 51 12.32 -24.37 -9.59
CA GLY A 51 13.39 -23.67 -8.88
C GLY A 51 13.24 -22.15 -8.85
N ASP A 52 12.04 -21.59 -9.03
CA ASP A 52 11.83 -20.15 -9.00
C ASP A 52 12.02 -19.60 -7.57
N PRO A 53 12.93 -18.64 -7.32
CA PRO A 53 13.14 -18.06 -5.99
C PRO A 53 11.92 -17.29 -5.45
N ALA A 54 10.96 -16.95 -6.32
CA ALA A 54 9.68 -16.33 -5.95
C ALA A 54 8.51 -17.34 -5.88
N ALA A 55 8.80 -18.65 -5.83
CA ALA A 55 7.79 -19.69 -5.71
C ALA A 55 6.96 -19.59 -4.42
N THR A 56 7.56 -19.06 -3.36
CA THR A 56 6.93 -18.84 -2.05
C THR A 56 6.85 -17.35 -1.72
N TRP A 57 5.74 -16.92 -1.13
CA TRP A 57 5.54 -15.55 -0.67
C TRP A 57 4.62 -15.47 0.54
N CYS A 58 4.79 -14.44 1.37
CA CYS A 58 3.91 -14.19 2.51
C CYS A 58 2.66 -13.40 2.13
N LEU A 59 1.60 -13.62 2.90
CA LEU A 59 0.37 -12.85 2.84
C LEU A 59 0.22 -11.99 4.11
N ILE A 60 -0.05 -10.70 3.92
CA ILE A 60 -0.38 -9.77 5.00
C ILE A 60 -1.76 -9.19 4.75
N ASP A 61 -2.63 -9.20 5.76
CA ASP A 61 -3.92 -8.52 5.67
C ASP A 61 -3.70 -6.99 5.73
N PRO A 62 -4.00 -6.24 4.65
CA PRO A 62 -3.84 -4.79 4.64
C PRO A 62 -4.79 -4.07 5.60
N ALA A 63 -5.89 -4.69 6.04
CA ALA A 63 -6.83 -4.10 6.99
C ALA A 63 -6.40 -4.26 8.45
N ARG A 64 -5.54 -5.25 8.75
CA ARG A 64 -4.99 -5.48 10.09
C ARG A 64 -3.88 -4.48 10.37
N GLN A 65 -4.26 -3.34 10.93
CA GLN A 65 -3.36 -2.22 11.23
C GLN A 65 -3.42 -1.87 12.71
N PHE A 66 -2.29 -1.42 13.26
CA PHE A 66 -2.16 -1.06 14.68
C PHE A 66 -1.84 0.43 14.81
N VAL A 67 -2.49 1.14 15.73
CA VAL A 67 -2.17 2.56 15.96
C VAL A 67 -0.88 2.65 16.76
N SER A 68 0.12 3.39 16.29
CA SER A 68 1.36 3.61 17.04
C SER A 68 1.07 4.30 18.38
N PRO A 69 1.69 3.89 19.52
CA PRO A 69 2.81 2.94 19.63
C PRO A 69 2.40 1.46 19.89
N SER A 70 1.12 1.08 19.81
CA SER A 70 0.67 -0.28 20.18
C SER A 70 0.93 -1.37 19.12
N ALA A 71 1.71 -1.06 18.08
CA ALA A 71 2.06 -2.03 17.04
C ALA A 71 3.01 -3.10 17.60
N PRO A 72 2.82 -4.40 17.27
CA PRO A 72 3.73 -5.46 17.69
C PRO A 72 5.17 -5.18 17.23
N GLU A 73 6.14 -5.51 18.09
CA GLU A 73 7.57 -5.34 17.81
C GLU A 73 8.20 -6.50 17.04
N ARG A 74 7.45 -7.60 16.84
CA ARG A 74 7.92 -8.78 16.09
C ARG A 74 7.16 -8.95 14.78
N GLY A 75 7.85 -9.43 13.76
CA GLY A 75 7.29 -9.75 12.46
C GLY A 75 7.09 -8.52 11.60
N LEU A 76 6.29 -8.67 10.53
CA LEU A 76 5.96 -7.62 9.58
C LEU A 76 4.55 -7.09 9.84
N VAL A 77 4.45 -5.83 10.27
CA VAL A 77 3.20 -5.22 10.71
C VAL A 77 2.95 -3.86 10.06
N LEU A 78 1.69 -3.45 10.02
CA LEU A 78 1.26 -2.12 9.57
C LEU A 78 0.95 -1.24 10.79
N ALA A 79 1.72 -0.16 10.96
CA ALA A 79 1.57 0.79 12.04
C ALA A 79 1.00 2.13 11.53
N VAL A 80 -0.16 2.54 12.02
CA VAL A 80 -0.83 3.80 11.68
C VAL A 80 -0.34 4.89 12.60
N ILE A 81 0.08 6.00 12.00
CA ILE A 81 0.42 7.24 12.66
C ILE A 81 -0.60 8.27 12.20
N PRO A 82 -1.62 8.57 13.03
CA PRO A 82 -2.66 9.51 12.65
C PRO A 82 -2.07 10.91 12.42
N PRO A 83 -2.68 11.72 11.54
CA PRO A 83 -2.30 13.13 11.42
C PRO A 83 -2.57 13.86 12.74
N VAL A 84 -1.79 14.91 13.01
CA VAL A 84 -1.97 15.75 14.21
C VAL A 84 -3.17 16.66 14.01
N GLU A 85 -3.32 17.22 12.81
CA GLU A 85 -4.42 18.11 12.45
C GLU A 85 -5.37 17.50 11.42
N ARG A 86 -6.62 17.97 11.43
CA ARG A 86 -7.63 17.52 10.46
C ARG A 86 -7.25 18.01 9.07
N GLY A 87 -6.94 17.09 8.17
CA GLY A 87 -6.68 17.37 6.75
C GLY A 87 -5.20 17.28 6.37
N GLU A 88 -4.31 17.17 7.37
CA GLU A 88 -2.94 16.72 7.16
C GLU A 88 -2.90 15.25 6.72
N PRO A 89 -1.89 14.85 5.93
CA PRO A 89 -1.68 13.44 5.62
C PRO A 89 -1.33 12.66 6.88
N GLY A 90 -2.08 11.58 7.13
CA GLY A 90 -1.62 10.53 8.02
C GLY A 90 -0.55 9.68 7.35
N ARG A 91 0.13 8.85 8.15
CA ARG A 91 1.12 7.88 7.68
C ARG A 91 0.75 6.47 8.12
N ILE A 92 1.01 5.49 7.25
CA ILE A 92 1.07 4.07 7.64
C ILE A 92 2.50 3.61 7.36
N GLU A 93 3.17 3.14 8.40
CA GLU A 93 4.48 2.50 8.30
C GLU A 93 4.31 0.99 8.15
N LEU A 94 5.12 0.38 7.30
CA LEU A 94 5.36 -1.05 7.32
C LEU A 94 6.59 -1.25 8.20
N ARG A 95 6.44 -1.96 9.32
CA ARG A 95 7.52 -2.24 10.26
C ARG A 95 7.91 -3.70 10.22
N LEU A 96 9.20 -3.99 10.19
CA LEU A 96 9.78 -5.31 10.36
C LEU A 96 10.56 -5.36 11.67
N ASN A 97 10.12 -6.19 12.60
CA ASN A 97 10.70 -6.31 13.93
C ASN A 97 10.88 -4.93 14.62
N GLY A 98 9.81 -4.12 14.59
CA GLY A 98 9.78 -2.78 15.16
C GLY A 98 10.43 -1.67 14.32
N GLN A 99 11.25 -2.00 13.33
CA GLN A 99 11.92 -1.01 12.46
C GLN A 99 11.08 -0.67 11.23
N ALA A 100 10.90 0.62 10.93
CA ALA A 100 10.16 1.06 9.75
C ALA A 100 10.97 0.77 8.48
N VAL A 101 10.43 -0.08 7.61
CA VAL A 101 11.06 -0.49 6.32
C VAL A 101 10.39 0.14 5.09
N GLY A 102 9.31 0.88 5.32
CA GLY A 102 8.59 1.63 4.30
C GLY A 102 7.39 2.36 4.87
N GLU A 103 6.84 3.28 4.10
CA GLU A 103 5.69 4.09 4.49
C GLU A 103 4.79 4.45 3.31
N VAL A 104 3.52 4.70 3.60
CA VAL A 104 2.59 5.42 2.73
C VAL A 104 2.01 6.61 3.48
N ARG A 105 1.94 7.74 2.79
CA ARG A 105 1.26 8.94 3.28
C ARG A 105 -0.04 9.11 2.52
N LEU A 106 -1.10 9.44 3.25
CA LEU A 106 -2.42 9.66 2.65
C LEU A 106 -3.18 10.77 3.37
N ALA A 107 -3.89 11.58 2.59
CA ALA A 107 -4.92 12.49 3.07
C ALA A 107 -6.28 11.94 2.67
N ALA A 108 -7.25 11.92 3.60
CA ALA A 108 -8.61 11.47 3.33
C ALA A 108 -9.62 12.40 4.00
N CYS A 109 -10.65 12.82 3.25
CA CYS A 109 -11.70 13.70 3.72
C CYS A 109 -13.00 12.92 3.72
N GLY A 110 -13.53 12.65 4.92
CA GLY A 110 -14.80 11.96 5.10
C GLY A 110 -15.97 12.64 4.39
N PRO A 111 -16.21 13.95 4.62
CA PRO A 111 -17.30 14.69 3.98
C PRO A 111 -17.25 14.67 2.44
N CYS A 112 -16.10 15.02 1.85
CA CYS A 112 -15.94 15.08 0.40
C CYS A 112 -15.76 13.70 -0.26
N ARG A 113 -15.53 12.65 0.53
CA ARG A 113 -15.24 11.28 0.06
C ARG A 113 -14.08 11.24 -0.94
N ARG A 114 -13.05 12.05 -0.70
CA ARG A 114 -11.81 12.09 -1.50
C ARG A 114 -10.66 11.55 -0.68
N ALA A 115 -9.79 10.79 -1.33
CA ALA A 115 -8.56 10.31 -0.73
C ALA A 115 -7.40 10.46 -1.73
N VAL A 116 -6.25 10.89 -1.22
CA VAL A 116 -5.04 11.12 -2.01
C VAL A 116 -3.88 10.40 -1.36
N ILE A 117 -3.19 9.52 -2.10
CA ILE A 117 -1.87 9.03 -1.69
C ILE A 117 -0.85 10.11 -2.03
N THR A 118 -0.22 10.69 -1.03
CA THR A 118 0.74 11.79 -1.20
C THR A 118 2.18 11.31 -1.34
N GLY A 119 2.46 10.07 -0.91
CA GLY A 119 3.77 9.45 -1.11
C GLY A 119 3.79 7.98 -0.73
N VAL A 120 4.65 7.21 -1.38
CA VAL A 120 4.95 5.81 -1.03
C VAL A 120 6.46 5.64 -1.06
N GLY A 121 7.03 5.17 0.04
CA GLY A 121 8.47 4.95 0.20
C GLY A 121 8.75 3.54 0.71
N VAL A 122 9.83 2.92 0.20
CA VAL A 122 10.38 1.67 0.70
C VAL A 122 11.89 1.79 0.68
N GLU A 123 12.54 1.29 1.73
CA GLU A 123 14.00 1.21 1.82
C GLU A 123 14.58 0.54 0.57
N VAL A 124 15.65 1.11 0.01
CA VAL A 124 16.20 0.70 -1.29
C VAL A 124 16.54 -0.79 -1.33
N ALA A 125 17.18 -1.29 -0.27
CA ALA A 125 17.57 -2.70 -0.14
C ALA A 125 16.38 -3.67 -0.06
N LEU A 126 15.19 -3.18 0.31
CA LEU A 126 13.97 -3.97 0.51
C LEU A 126 12.94 -3.77 -0.62
N ARG A 127 13.32 -3.03 -1.68
CA ARG A 127 12.49 -2.88 -2.89
C ARG A 127 12.30 -4.23 -3.59
N ARG A 128 11.28 -4.30 -4.45
CA ARG A 128 10.89 -5.50 -5.22
C ARG A 128 10.42 -6.70 -4.39
N LEU A 129 10.35 -6.57 -3.06
CA LEU A 129 9.72 -7.57 -2.19
C LEU A 129 8.19 -7.42 -2.09
N GLY A 130 7.62 -6.35 -2.62
CA GLY A 130 6.16 -6.12 -2.61
C GLY A 130 5.64 -5.21 -1.51
N TYR A 131 6.52 -4.67 -0.67
CA TYR A 131 6.15 -3.75 0.42
C TYR A 131 5.37 -2.52 -0.05
N GLY A 132 5.77 -1.91 -1.17
CA GLY A 132 5.01 -0.79 -1.75
C GLY A 132 3.58 -1.16 -2.13
N ARG A 133 3.36 -2.38 -2.66
CA ARG A 133 2.01 -2.88 -2.98
C ARG A 133 1.18 -3.10 -1.70
N VAL A 134 1.80 -3.64 -0.65
CA VAL A 134 1.16 -3.80 0.66
C VAL A 134 0.76 -2.44 1.24
N LEU A 135 1.66 -1.46 1.19
CA LEU A 135 1.41 -0.10 1.68
C LEU A 135 0.24 0.56 0.93
N VAL A 136 0.19 0.47 -0.40
CA VAL A 136 -0.97 0.98 -1.16
C VAL A 136 -2.26 0.26 -0.77
N ALA A 137 -2.23 -1.07 -0.64
CA ALA A 137 -3.40 -1.84 -0.20
C ALA A 137 -3.86 -1.43 1.22
N ALA A 138 -2.93 -1.16 2.13
CA ALA A 138 -3.22 -0.68 3.48
C ALA A 138 -3.89 0.70 3.48
N ALA A 139 -3.43 1.61 2.61
CA ALA A 139 -4.10 2.90 2.41
C ALA A 139 -5.53 2.74 1.88
N LEU A 140 -5.73 1.86 0.88
CA LEU A 140 -7.06 1.56 0.33
C LEU A 140 -7.99 0.91 1.36
N ALA A 141 -7.47 0.12 2.30
CA ALA A 141 -8.27 -0.46 3.38
C ALA A 141 -8.81 0.60 4.36
N ARG A 142 -8.10 1.73 4.55
CA ARG A 142 -8.53 2.84 5.43
C ARG A 142 -9.64 3.69 4.82
N ALA A 143 -9.63 3.88 3.50
CA ALA A 143 -10.65 4.60 2.76
C ALA A 143 -11.14 3.73 1.59
N PRO A 144 -12.09 2.81 1.84
CA PRO A 144 -12.50 1.83 0.83
C PRO A 144 -12.99 2.49 -0.46
N GLN A 145 -12.56 1.96 -1.60
CA GLN A 145 -12.90 2.46 -2.94
C GLN A 145 -14.42 2.55 -3.20
N ALA A 146 -15.22 1.71 -2.54
CA ALA A 146 -16.68 1.76 -2.62
C ALA A 146 -17.26 3.08 -2.06
N ARG A 147 -16.49 3.81 -1.26
CA ARG A 147 -16.89 5.06 -0.60
C ARG A 147 -16.02 6.26 -0.96
N TYR A 148 -14.81 6.06 -1.46
CA TYR A 148 -13.85 7.14 -1.72
C TYR A 148 -13.38 7.16 -3.17
N ARG A 149 -13.31 8.38 -3.72
CA ARG A 149 -12.61 8.66 -4.97
C ARG A 149 -11.12 8.84 -4.69
N TRP A 150 -10.32 7.97 -5.26
CA TRP A 150 -8.88 7.94 -5.04
C TRP A 150 -8.10 8.69 -6.13
N SER A 151 -7.03 9.33 -5.70
CA SER A 151 -5.99 9.86 -6.59
C SER A 151 -4.61 9.73 -5.95
N THR A 152 -3.55 9.98 -6.71
CA THR A 152 -2.19 10.14 -6.17
C THR A 152 -1.72 11.57 -6.38
N ALA A 153 -0.74 12.00 -5.57
CA ALA A 153 0.07 13.16 -5.88
C ALA A 153 0.73 13.04 -7.26
N VAL A 154 1.26 14.17 -7.75
CA VAL A 154 2.11 14.19 -8.94
C VAL A 154 3.28 13.23 -8.70
N LEU A 155 3.50 12.35 -9.67
CA LEU A 155 4.55 11.35 -9.57
C LEU A 155 5.87 11.92 -10.09
N PRO A 156 7.01 11.48 -9.55
CA PRO A 156 8.29 11.67 -10.21
C PRO A 156 8.22 11.09 -11.63
N ASP A 157 8.77 11.80 -12.60
CA ASP A 157 8.91 11.31 -13.98
C ASP A 157 10.08 10.33 -14.07
N THR A 158 9.88 9.13 -13.50
CA THR A 158 10.89 8.06 -13.50
C THR A 158 10.29 6.73 -13.96
N VAL A 159 11.13 5.91 -14.60
CA VAL A 159 10.73 4.57 -15.06
C VAL A 159 10.25 3.71 -13.89
N GLU A 160 10.89 3.83 -12.73
CA GLU A 160 10.51 3.10 -11.52
C GLU A 160 9.11 3.48 -11.03
N ALA A 161 8.79 4.79 -11.01
CA ALA A 161 7.48 5.26 -10.60
C ALA A 161 6.40 4.76 -11.57
N CYS A 162 6.63 4.90 -12.87
CA CYS A 162 5.72 4.39 -13.92
C CYS A 162 5.51 2.88 -13.78
N ALA A 163 6.58 2.09 -13.73
CA ALA A 163 6.50 0.63 -13.60
C ALA A 163 5.75 0.20 -12.32
N PHE A 164 5.99 0.88 -11.20
CA PHE A 164 5.31 0.61 -9.94
C PHE A 164 3.79 0.84 -10.03
N TRP A 165 3.38 2.03 -10.50
CA TRP A 165 1.96 2.38 -10.55
C TRP A 165 1.19 1.60 -11.61
N SER A 166 1.82 1.28 -12.76
CA SER A 166 1.24 0.38 -13.76
C SER A 166 0.99 -1.03 -13.21
N ALA A 167 1.82 -1.52 -12.30
CA ALA A 167 1.73 -2.88 -11.76
C ALA A 167 0.78 -3.04 -10.56
N ILE A 168 0.30 -1.95 -9.94
CA ILE A 168 -0.50 -2.01 -8.71
C ILE A 168 -1.99 -2.27 -8.98
N GLY A 169 -2.51 -1.87 -10.15
CA GLY A 169 -3.95 -1.88 -10.40
C GLY A 169 -4.69 -0.88 -9.51
N PHE A 170 -4.12 0.34 -9.35
CA PHE A 170 -4.68 1.38 -8.49
C PHE A 170 -6.08 1.80 -8.99
N PRO A 171 -7.11 1.89 -8.11
CA PRO A 171 -8.49 2.11 -8.55
C PRO A 171 -8.82 3.58 -8.86
N GLY A 172 -7.87 4.50 -8.67
CA GLY A 172 -8.05 5.94 -8.81
C GLY A 172 -7.24 6.55 -9.95
N THR A 173 -7.20 7.88 -10.00
CA THR A 173 -6.36 8.61 -10.96
C THR A 173 -4.91 8.65 -10.47
N VAL A 174 -3.98 8.33 -11.37
CA VAL A 174 -2.55 8.33 -11.07
C VAL A 174 -1.92 9.62 -11.59
N GLY A 175 -1.07 10.26 -10.78
CA GLY A 175 -0.33 11.49 -11.11
C GLY A 175 -1.17 12.77 -11.17
N LYS A 176 -2.48 12.70 -10.86
CA LYS A 176 -3.42 13.82 -10.94
C LYS A 176 -4.15 13.96 -9.62
N PRO A 177 -3.60 14.72 -8.65
CA PRO A 177 -4.20 14.81 -7.32
C PRO A 177 -5.53 15.56 -7.33
N HIS A 178 -6.51 15.01 -6.60
CA HIS A 178 -7.82 15.62 -6.40
C HIS A 178 -8.07 15.93 -4.92
N PHE A 179 -7.39 16.95 -4.40
CA PHE A 179 -7.63 17.48 -3.06
C PHE A 179 -8.98 18.21 -2.97
N CYS A 180 -9.61 18.23 -1.79
CA CYS A 180 -10.65 19.21 -1.46
C CYS A 180 -10.02 20.47 -0.82
N SER A 181 -10.82 21.52 -0.62
CA SER A 181 -10.39 22.77 0.04
C SER A 181 -9.64 22.51 1.34
N ASP A 182 -10.22 21.67 2.21
CA ASP A 182 -9.70 21.39 3.54
C ASP A 182 -8.33 20.68 3.49
N MET A 183 -8.11 19.85 2.48
CA MET A 183 -6.81 19.20 2.27
C MET A 183 -5.77 20.16 1.71
N ARG A 184 -6.15 21.06 0.79
CA ARG A 184 -5.21 21.98 0.14
C ARG A 184 -4.57 22.97 1.11
N LEU A 185 -5.39 23.51 2.02
CA LEU A 185 -4.95 24.45 3.05
C LEU A 185 -3.78 23.90 3.88
N LEU A 186 -3.72 22.59 4.09
CA LEU A 186 -2.71 21.92 4.92
C LEU A 186 -1.59 21.26 4.10
N GLN A 187 -1.73 21.19 2.78
CA GLN A 187 -0.64 20.76 1.88
C GLN A 187 0.30 21.91 1.50
N GLY A 188 0.01 23.15 1.92
CA GLY A 188 0.76 24.35 1.49
C GLY A 188 0.52 24.73 0.03
N ASP A 189 -0.52 24.15 -0.59
CA ASP A 189 -0.88 24.39 -1.98
C ASP A 189 -1.81 25.62 -2.01
N SER A 190 -1.21 26.81 -1.95
CA SER A 190 -1.89 28.03 -2.37
C SER A 190 -2.25 27.82 -3.85
N GLY A 191 -3.53 27.52 -4.11
CA GLY A 191 -4.07 27.47 -5.47
C GLY A 191 -3.67 28.74 -6.23
N PRO A 192 -3.71 28.72 -7.58
CA PRO A 192 -3.22 29.83 -8.39
C PRO A 192 -3.83 31.12 -7.86
N GLU A 193 -2.98 32.07 -7.47
CA GLU A 193 -3.40 33.41 -7.13
C GLU A 193 -4.30 33.88 -8.26
N THR A 194 -5.61 33.95 -8.01
CA THR A 194 -6.51 34.67 -8.89
C THR A 194 -6.09 36.12 -8.78
N GLY A 195 -5.15 36.51 -9.64
CA GLY A 195 -4.72 37.88 -9.83
C GLY A 195 -5.98 38.70 -10.05
N ILE A 196 -6.28 39.54 -9.06
CA ILE A 196 -7.21 40.64 -9.21
C ILE A 196 -6.60 41.51 -10.30
N ARG A 197 -7.10 41.39 -11.53
CA ARG A 197 -6.95 42.45 -12.53
C ARG A 197 -7.83 43.60 -12.05
N ARG A 198 -7.21 44.54 -11.36
CA ARG A 198 -7.63 45.94 -11.46
C ARG A 198 -7.12 46.41 -12.82
N ASP A 199 -8.07 46.76 -13.68
CA ASP A 199 -8.05 47.94 -14.56
C ASP A 199 -9.50 48.23 -14.95
#